data_AF-A0A8T5UG10-F1
#
_entry.id   AF-A0A8T5UG10-F1
#
_cell.length_a   1.000
_cell.length_b   1.000
_cell.length_c   1.000
_cell.angle_alpha   90.00
_cell.angle_beta   90.00
_cell.angle_gamma   90.00
#
_symmetry.space_group_name_H-M   'P 1'
#
loop_
_entity.id
_entity.type
_entity.pdbx_description
1 polymer ?
#
loop_
_entity_poly.entity_id
_entity_poly.type
_entity_poly.pdbx_seq_one_letter_code
_entity_poly.pdbx_strand_id
1 'polypeptide(L)'
;MVKLPKDLQNKEKSKPKRPQAVKQRESSQAGSRQMRRRMQQQGIDMDQIDATRVIIEGPDKTLIIDQPEVILMKQMGQEIYQVIGDAHEASQGEEVIIESDQDEELLSQDGVKTNITENDVMLVATQANVDTEEARAVLTDCEGDIAKAILFLKNRP
;
A
#
# COMPACT_ATOMS: atom_id res chain seq x y z
N MET A 1 -7.38 67.47 47.22
CA MET A 1 -8.03 66.76 46.10
C MET A 1 -6.97 66.38 45.08
N VAL A 2 -6.66 65.09 44.95
CA VAL A 2 -5.72 64.62 43.91
C VAL A 2 -6.47 63.57 43.09
N LYS A 3 -6.73 63.87 41.82
CA LYS A 3 -7.46 63.01 40.88
C LYS A 3 -6.53 61.89 40.41
N LEU A 4 -6.96 60.64 40.58
CA LEU A 4 -6.30 59.48 39.96
C LEU A 4 -6.37 59.59 38.41
N PRO A 5 -5.30 59.21 37.69
CA PRO A 5 -5.26 59.20 36.24
C PRO A 5 -6.25 58.19 35.62
N LYS A 6 -6.88 58.59 34.51
CA LYS A 6 -8.04 57.92 33.88
C LYS A 6 -7.72 56.61 33.14
N ASP A 7 -6.47 56.18 33.10
CA ASP A 7 -6.04 55.02 32.32
C ASP A 7 -6.29 53.66 33.03
N LEU A 8 -6.77 53.69 34.26
CA LEU A 8 -7.08 52.49 35.05
C LEU A 8 -8.57 52.08 35.00
N GLN A 9 -9.45 52.85 34.35
CA GLN A 9 -10.90 52.58 34.32
C GLN A 9 -11.40 51.79 33.10
N ASN A 10 -10.52 51.43 32.15
CA ASN A 10 -10.93 50.76 30.91
C ASN A 10 -10.58 49.27 30.83
N LYS A 11 -10.33 48.59 31.96
CA LYS A 11 -9.97 47.15 31.95
C LYS A 11 -11.12 46.15 32.12
N GLU A 12 -12.36 46.58 32.33
CA GLU A 12 -13.43 45.66 32.78
C GLU A 12 -14.58 45.41 31.80
N LYS A 13 -14.36 45.50 30.48
CA LYS A 13 -15.40 45.10 29.51
C LYS A 13 -14.88 44.25 28.35
N SER A 14 -14.03 43.26 28.62
CA SER A 14 -13.85 42.14 27.70
C SER A 14 -14.79 41.00 28.10
N LYS A 15 -15.97 40.95 27.48
CA LYS A 15 -16.86 39.78 27.57
C LYS A 15 -16.05 38.54 27.14
N PRO A 16 -16.19 37.38 27.81
CA PRO A 16 -15.49 36.17 27.37
C PRO A 16 -15.97 35.84 25.95
N LYS A 17 -15.06 35.93 24.97
CA LYS A 17 -15.35 35.43 23.62
C LYS A 17 -15.62 33.93 23.76
N ARG A 18 -16.79 33.50 23.29
CA ARG A 18 -17.20 32.09 23.21
C ARG A 18 -16.00 31.28 22.71
N PRO A 19 -15.56 30.22 23.41
CA PRO A 19 -14.46 29.41 22.93
C PRO A 19 -14.91 28.82 21.59
N GLN A 20 -14.32 29.30 20.50
CA GLN A 20 -14.46 28.62 19.23
C GLN A 20 -13.73 27.30 19.40
N ALA A 21 -14.38 26.19 19.03
CA ALA A 21 -13.71 24.90 18.96
C ALA A 21 -12.48 25.09 18.06
N VAL A 22 -11.30 25.12 18.68
CA VAL A 22 -10.04 25.07 17.96
C VAL A 22 -10.04 23.67 17.36
N LYS A 23 -10.50 23.55 16.10
CA LYS A 23 -10.15 22.39 15.29
C LYS A 23 -8.64 22.32 15.38
N GLN A 24 -8.14 21.30 16.06
CA GLN A 24 -6.73 20.94 15.98
C GLN A 24 -6.45 20.77 14.50
N ARG A 25 -5.87 21.80 13.88
CA ARG A 25 -5.30 21.67 12.55
C ARG A 25 -4.10 20.80 12.78
N GLU A 26 -4.21 19.56 12.36
CA GLU A 26 -3.13 18.58 12.36
C GLU A 26 -1.84 19.29 11.98
N SER A 27 -0.97 19.42 12.97
CA SER A 27 0.30 20.11 12.86
C SER A 27 1.30 19.15 12.23
N SER A 28 1.03 18.74 11.00
CA SER A 28 1.92 17.88 10.22
C SER A 28 2.08 18.33 8.77
N GLN A 29 1.52 19.49 8.37
CA GLN A 29 1.73 19.95 7.01
C GLN A 29 3.13 20.57 6.85
N ALA A 30 4.06 19.72 6.44
CA ALA A 30 5.44 20.02 6.07
C ALA A 30 5.62 21.42 5.48
N GLY A 31 6.52 22.20 6.09
CA GLY A 31 6.96 23.53 5.64
C GLY A 31 6.00 24.67 5.97
N SER A 32 6.53 25.74 6.57
CA SER A 32 5.77 26.98 6.81
C SER A 32 5.11 27.47 5.50
N ARG A 33 3.91 28.06 5.57
CA ARG A 33 3.22 28.63 4.38
C ARG A 33 4.10 29.62 3.61
N GLN A 34 5.00 30.31 4.31
CA GLN A 34 5.99 31.20 3.73
C GLN A 34 7.06 30.45 2.94
N MET A 35 7.49 29.27 3.40
CA MET A 35 8.46 28.41 2.71
C MET A 35 7.86 27.82 1.42
N ARG A 36 6.62 27.30 1.47
CA ARG A 36 5.92 26.81 0.27
C ARG A 36 5.80 27.88 -0.82
N ARG A 37 5.44 29.10 -0.43
CA ARG A 37 5.30 30.23 -1.36
C ARG A 37 6.64 30.66 -1.98
N ARG A 38 7.74 30.55 -1.23
CA ARG A 38 9.11 30.80 -1.74
C ARG A 38 9.56 29.68 -2.69
N MET A 39 9.23 28.42 -2.40
CA MET A 39 9.57 27.27 -3.24
C MET A 39 8.81 27.29 -4.57
N GLN A 40 7.52 27.61 -4.56
CA GLN A 40 6.74 27.82 -5.80
C GLN A 40 7.29 28.97 -6.66
N GLN A 41 7.78 30.06 -6.05
CA GLN A 41 8.45 31.14 -6.78
C GLN A 41 9.76 30.71 -7.44
N GLN A 42 10.40 29.66 -6.92
CA GLN A 42 11.58 29.03 -7.50
C GLN A 42 11.23 27.92 -8.50
N GLY A 43 9.94 27.73 -8.83
CA GLY A 43 9.48 26.71 -9.77
C GLY A 43 9.52 25.30 -9.20
N ILE A 44 9.50 25.16 -7.87
CA ILE A 44 9.43 23.87 -7.18
C ILE A 44 7.99 23.70 -6.67
N ASP A 45 7.25 22.81 -7.31
CA ASP A 45 5.90 22.43 -6.90
C ASP A 45 5.97 21.24 -5.95
N MET A 46 5.18 21.28 -4.86
CA MET A 46 5.12 20.24 -3.84
C MET A 46 3.67 19.79 -3.62
N ASP A 47 3.40 18.53 -3.92
CA ASP A 47 2.09 17.90 -3.75
C ASP A 47 2.20 16.71 -2.79
N GLN A 48 1.17 16.51 -1.97
CA GLN A 48 1.07 15.33 -1.10
C GLN A 48 0.23 14.27 -1.82
N ILE A 49 0.75 13.06 -1.90
CA ILE A 49 0.07 11.92 -2.50
C ILE A 49 -0.45 11.04 -1.38
N ASP A 50 -1.76 10.77 -1.41
CA ASP A 50 -2.40 9.80 -0.54
C ASP A 50 -2.25 8.41 -1.18
N ALA A 51 -1.27 7.65 -0.70
CA ALA A 51 -0.91 6.34 -1.25
C ALA A 51 -1.28 5.25 -0.25
N THR A 52 -1.97 4.21 -0.72
CA THR A 52 -2.30 3.04 0.13
C THR A 52 -1.11 2.10 0.32
N ARG A 53 -0.23 2.00 -0.69
CA ARG A 53 0.95 1.12 -0.68
C ARG A 53 2.03 1.67 -1.61
N VAL A 54 3.30 1.50 -1.23
CA VAL A 54 4.47 1.70 -2.10
C VAL A 54 5.24 0.38 -2.19
N ILE A 55 5.56 -0.02 -3.42
CA ILE A 55 6.35 -1.21 -3.72
C ILE A 55 7.63 -0.74 -4.41
N ILE A 56 8.78 -1.13 -3.86
CA ILE A 56 10.09 -0.84 -4.42
C ILE A 56 10.70 -2.17 -4.82
N GLU A 57 10.68 -2.45 -6.12
CA GLU A 57 11.28 -3.64 -6.70
C GLU A 57 12.77 -3.40 -6.93
N GLY A 58 13.61 -4.08 -6.15
CA GLY A 58 15.05 -4.15 -6.37
C GLY A 58 15.45 -5.47 -7.02
N PRO A 59 16.66 -5.56 -7.58
CA PRO A 59 17.17 -6.80 -8.17
C PRO A 59 17.29 -7.95 -7.15
N ASP A 60 17.56 -7.63 -5.88
CA ASP A 60 17.82 -8.62 -4.83
C ASP A 60 16.63 -8.84 -3.88
N LYS A 61 15.77 -7.83 -3.72
CA LYS A 61 14.64 -7.85 -2.80
C LYS A 61 13.58 -6.82 -3.16
N THR A 62 12.35 -7.13 -2.80
CA THR A 62 11.21 -6.21 -2.92
C THR A 62 10.90 -5.63 -1.55
N LEU A 63 10.75 -4.31 -1.48
CA LEU A 63 10.32 -3.61 -0.26
C LEU A 63 8.87 -3.18 -0.43
N ILE A 64 8.05 -3.50 0.57
CA ILE A 64 6.64 -3.10 0.62
C ILE A 64 6.46 -2.17 1.81
N ILE A 65 5.84 -1.01 1.56
CA ILE A 65 5.48 -0.03 2.58
C ILE A 65 3.96 0.15 2.51
N ASP A 66 3.26 -0.29 3.54
CA ASP A 66 1.80 -0.10 3.66
C ASP A 66 1.50 1.25 4.33
N GLN A 67 0.45 1.95 3.85
CA GLN A 67 0.04 3.28 4.30
C GLN A 67 1.19 4.33 4.40
N PRO A 68 2.01 4.52 3.34
CA PRO A 68 3.10 5.49 3.37
C PRO A 68 2.61 6.94 3.27
N GLU A 69 3.38 7.86 3.87
CA GLU A 69 3.28 9.29 3.57
C GLU A 69 4.18 9.63 2.37
N VAL A 70 3.58 10.06 1.25
CA VAL A 70 4.31 10.35 0.01
C VAL A 70 4.20 11.83 -0.35
N ILE A 71 5.34 12.47 -0.62
CA ILE A 71 5.43 13.86 -1.08
C ILE A 71 6.09 13.89 -2.45
N LEU A 72 5.41 14.44 -3.43
CA LEU A 72 5.91 14.69 -4.78
C LEU A 72 6.45 16.11 -4.89
N MET A 73 7.70 16.25 -5.34
CA MET A 73 8.31 17.52 -5.68
C MET A 73 8.68 17.55 -7.17
N LYS A 74 8.22 18.56 -7.91
CA LYS A 74 8.58 18.74 -9.32
C LYS A 74 9.64 19.84 -9.43
N GLN A 75 10.81 19.50 -9.95
CA GLN A 75 11.90 20.45 -10.17
C GLN A 75 12.53 20.22 -11.55
N MET A 76 12.54 21.23 -12.41
CA MET A 76 13.26 21.21 -13.71
C MET A 76 12.94 19.98 -14.60
N GLY A 77 11.70 19.47 -14.53
CA GLY A 77 11.26 18.30 -15.28
C GLY A 77 11.57 16.94 -14.64
N GLN A 78 12.16 16.93 -13.44
CA GLN A 78 12.34 15.74 -12.62
C GLN A 78 11.29 15.70 -11.52
N GLU A 79 10.72 14.52 -11.31
CA GLU A 79 9.78 14.24 -10.23
C GLU A 79 10.50 13.50 -9.11
N ILE A 80 10.53 14.10 -7.92
CA ILE A 80 11.17 13.56 -6.74
C ILE A 80 10.07 13.13 -5.77
N TYR A 81 10.03 11.83 -5.46
CA TYR A 81 9.11 11.25 -4.51
C TYR A 81 9.82 11.02 -3.18
N GLN A 82 9.35 11.66 -2.11
CA GLN A 82 9.79 11.38 -0.75
C GLN A 82 8.76 10.46 -0.09
N VAL A 83 9.17 9.23 0.24
CA VAL A 83 8.33 8.22 0.88
C VAL A 83 8.78 8.04 2.33
N ILE A 84 7.85 8.16 3.27
CA ILE A 84 8.09 7.95 4.70
C ILE A 84 7.11 6.86 5.17
N GLY A 85 7.65 5.79 5.75
CA GLY A 85 6.86 4.68 6.29
C GLY A 85 7.74 3.53 6.76
N ASP A 86 7.11 2.52 7.33
CA ASP A 86 7.76 1.28 7.76
C ASP A 86 7.83 0.30 6.59
N ALA A 87 9.03 -0.15 6.23
CA ALA A 87 9.27 -1.06 5.11
C ALA A 87 9.41 -2.51 5.58
N HIS A 88 8.72 -3.42 4.88
CA HIS A 88 8.85 -4.87 5.06
C HIS A 88 9.50 -5.49 3.82
N GLU A 89 10.42 -6.43 4.03
CA GLU A 89 11.07 -7.17 2.95
C GLU A 89 10.19 -8.34 2.53
N ALA A 90 9.75 -8.35 1.28
CA ALA A 90 9.17 -9.53 0.66
C ALA A 90 10.32 -10.32 0.02
N SER A 91 10.71 -11.43 0.67
CA SER A 91 11.62 -12.41 0.08
C SER A 91 10.97 -13.03 -1.15
N GLN A 92 11.73 -13.18 -2.24
CA GLN A 92 11.37 -13.57 -3.62
C GLN A 92 10.60 -14.91 -3.82
N GLY A 93 9.87 -15.42 -2.83
CA GLY A 93 8.93 -16.55 -2.97
C GLY A 93 7.47 -16.14 -3.13
N GLU A 94 7.13 -14.88 -2.87
CA GLU A 94 5.80 -14.31 -3.15
C GLU A 94 5.92 -13.42 -4.39
N GLU A 95 5.53 -13.96 -5.55
CA GLU A 95 5.27 -13.15 -6.74
C GLU A 95 4.22 -12.09 -6.38
N VAL A 96 4.66 -10.83 -6.30
CA VAL A 96 3.75 -9.69 -6.33
C VAL A 96 3.21 -9.62 -7.75
N ILE A 97 2.03 -10.19 -7.97
CA ILE A 97 1.28 -10.06 -9.22
C ILE A 97 0.78 -8.61 -9.26
N ILE A 98 1.47 -7.76 -10.02
CA ILE A 98 0.94 -6.47 -10.42
C ILE A 98 -0.10 -6.77 -11.49
N GLU A 99 -1.39 -6.75 -11.12
CA GLU A 99 -2.49 -6.67 -12.08
C GLU A 99 -2.48 -5.26 -12.69
N SER A 100 -1.55 -5.02 -13.60
CA SER A 100 -1.64 -3.89 -14.51
C SER A 100 -2.72 -4.23 -15.53
N ASP A 101 -3.94 -3.74 -15.25
CA ASP A 101 -5.04 -3.61 -16.19
C ASP A 101 -4.59 -2.83 -17.43
N GLN A 102 -4.08 -3.53 -18.45
CA GLN A 102 -4.07 -3.16 -19.86
C GLN A 102 -3.25 -4.20 -20.61
N ASP A 103 -3.94 -5.19 -21.18
CA ASP A 103 -3.86 -5.56 -22.59
C ASP A 103 -4.70 -6.82 -22.78
N GLU A 104 -5.97 -6.62 -23.16
CA GLU A 104 -6.78 -7.67 -23.75
C GLU A 104 -6.14 -8.13 -25.09
N GLU A 105 -6.32 -9.42 -25.39
CA GLU A 105 -6.03 -10.11 -26.65
C GLU A 105 -4.60 -10.62 -26.91
N LEU A 106 -4.27 -11.82 -26.37
CA LEU A 106 -4.06 -13.03 -27.19
C LEU A 106 -3.83 -14.31 -26.34
N LEU A 107 -4.82 -15.21 -26.37
CA LEU A 107 -4.71 -16.68 -26.40
C LEU A 107 -3.73 -17.39 -25.44
N SER A 108 -4.24 -17.88 -24.30
CA SER A 108 -4.12 -19.30 -23.89
C SER A 108 -5.00 -19.57 -22.66
N GLN A 109 -5.75 -20.67 -22.72
CA GLN A 109 -6.47 -21.24 -21.59
C GLN A 109 -5.45 -21.83 -20.60
N ASP A 110 -5.84 -21.90 -19.33
CA ASP A 110 -5.12 -22.46 -18.19
C ASP A 110 -4.04 -21.60 -17.53
N GLY A 111 -4.43 -20.96 -16.42
CA GLY A 111 -3.49 -20.22 -15.59
C GLY A 111 -4.09 -19.63 -14.32
N VAL A 112 -5.19 -20.19 -13.78
CA VAL A 112 -5.49 -19.94 -12.37
C VAL A 112 -4.36 -20.62 -11.61
N LYS A 113 -3.37 -19.84 -11.12
CA LYS A 113 -2.28 -20.32 -10.27
C LYS A 113 -2.86 -20.72 -8.91
N THR A 114 -3.65 -21.79 -8.86
CA THR A 114 -3.93 -22.50 -7.62
C THR A 114 -2.60 -23.00 -7.08
N ASN A 115 -2.36 -22.76 -5.80
CA ASN A 115 -1.09 -23.00 -5.10
C ASN A 115 -0.83 -24.52 -4.99
N ILE A 116 -0.47 -25.16 -6.10
CA ILE A 116 -0.16 -26.59 -6.17
C ILE A 116 1.33 -26.74 -5.89
N THR A 117 1.66 -27.26 -4.72
CA THR A 117 3.07 -27.55 -4.39
C THR A 117 3.48 -28.92 -4.92
N GLU A 118 4.77 -29.10 -5.20
CA GLU A 118 5.31 -30.39 -5.64
C GLU A 118 5.12 -31.50 -4.58
N ASN A 119 5.10 -31.10 -3.30
CA ASN A 119 4.81 -32.01 -2.19
C ASN A 119 3.39 -32.56 -2.25
N ASP A 120 2.41 -31.72 -2.60
CA ASP A 120 1.01 -32.13 -2.71
C ASP A 120 0.81 -33.09 -3.88
N VAL A 121 1.46 -32.81 -5.03
CA VAL A 121 1.47 -33.71 -6.19
C VAL A 121 2.04 -35.08 -5.83
N MET A 122 3.18 -35.10 -5.14
CA MET A 122 3.80 -36.36 -4.70
C MET A 122 2.94 -37.12 -3.68
N LEU A 123 2.27 -36.41 -2.78
CA LEU A 123 1.35 -37.00 -1.79
C LEU A 123 0.17 -37.68 -2.48
N VAL A 124 -0.47 -36.98 -3.42
CA VAL A 124 -1.58 -37.53 -4.20
C VAL A 124 -1.13 -38.72 -5.03
N ALA A 125 -0.01 -38.61 -5.76
CA ALA A 125 0.55 -39.69 -6.57
C ALA A 125 0.81 -40.96 -5.75
N THR A 126 1.40 -40.80 -4.55
CA THR A 126 1.71 -41.92 -3.66
C THR A 126 0.45 -42.57 -3.08
N GLN A 127 -0.54 -41.76 -2.69
CA GLN A 127 -1.77 -42.27 -2.07
C GLN A 127 -2.75 -42.89 -3.07
N ALA A 128 -2.80 -42.35 -4.29
CA ALA A 128 -3.63 -42.83 -5.38
C ALA A 128 -2.93 -43.85 -6.28
N ASN A 129 -1.62 -44.06 -6.11
CA ASN A 129 -0.79 -44.97 -6.91
C ASN A 129 -0.86 -44.66 -8.42
N VAL A 130 -0.66 -43.38 -8.76
CA VAL A 130 -0.63 -42.87 -10.13
C VAL A 130 0.66 -42.08 -10.39
N ASP A 131 0.94 -41.77 -11.66
CA ASP A 131 2.08 -40.95 -12.04
C ASP A 131 1.92 -39.50 -11.58
N THR A 132 3.05 -38.82 -11.38
CA THR A 132 3.09 -37.43 -10.91
C THR A 132 2.42 -36.45 -11.88
N GLU A 133 2.46 -36.73 -13.18
CA GLU A 133 1.78 -35.93 -14.21
C GLU A 133 0.26 -36.02 -14.09
N GLU A 134 -0.27 -37.23 -13.89
CA GLU A 134 -1.71 -37.43 -13.71
C GLU A 134 -2.21 -36.85 -12.39
N ALA A 135 -1.44 -37.04 -11.31
CA ALA A 135 -1.72 -36.42 -10.02
C ALA A 135 -1.78 -34.89 -10.11
N ARG A 136 -0.85 -34.28 -10.88
CA ARG A 136 -0.83 -32.83 -11.11
C ARG A 136 -2.05 -32.35 -11.89
N ALA A 137 -2.46 -33.09 -12.94
CA ALA A 137 -3.65 -32.75 -13.71
C ALA A 137 -4.90 -32.76 -12.83
N VAL A 138 -5.11 -33.84 -12.05
CA VAL A 138 -6.28 -33.95 -11.18
C VAL A 138 -6.27 -32.93 -10.05
N LEU A 139 -5.11 -32.60 -9.49
CA LEU A 139 -4.98 -31.52 -8.51
C LEU A 139 -5.33 -30.16 -9.11
N THR A 140 -5.01 -29.94 -10.39
CA THR A 140 -5.40 -28.71 -11.11
C THR A 140 -6.92 -28.67 -11.31
N ASP A 141 -7.53 -29.77 -11.74
CA ASP A 141 -8.99 -29.89 -11.87
C ASP A 141 -9.73 -29.78 -10.52
N CYS A 142 -9.06 -30.19 -9.43
CA CYS A 142 -9.58 -30.09 -8.07
C CYS A 142 -9.23 -28.78 -7.38
N GLU A 143 -8.71 -27.78 -8.11
CA GLU A 143 -8.37 -26.45 -7.59
C GLU A 143 -7.40 -26.49 -6.38
N GLY A 144 -6.51 -27.49 -6.32
CA GLY A 144 -5.56 -27.68 -5.22
C GLY A 144 -6.09 -28.47 -4.02
N ASP A 145 -7.32 -29.00 -4.04
CA ASP A 145 -7.83 -29.86 -2.97
C ASP A 145 -7.28 -31.29 -3.06
N ILE A 146 -6.30 -31.57 -2.20
CA ILE A 146 -5.61 -32.87 -2.08
C ILE A 146 -6.59 -34.01 -1.77
N ALA A 147 -7.51 -33.80 -0.84
CA ALA A 147 -8.41 -34.87 -0.39
C ALA A 147 -9.41 -35.24 -1.49
N LYS A 148 -9.95 -34.22 -2.17
CA LYS A 148 -10.83 -34.39 -3.33
C LYS A 148 -10.12 -35.08 -4.48
N ALA A 149 -8.86 -34.70 -4.77
CA ALA A 149 -8.05 -35.32 -5.82
C ALA A 149 -7.76 -36.81 -5.54
N ILE A 150 -7.37 -37.16 -4.31
CA ILE A 150 -7.13 -38.57 -3.92
C ILE A 150 -8.42 -39.38 -4.04
N LEU A 151 -9.55 -38.85 -3.58
CA LEU A 151 -10.85 -39.53 -3.68
C LEU A 151 -11.29 -39.72 -5.13
N PHE A 152 -11.06 -38.71 -5.98
CA PHE A 152 -11.38 -38.76 -7.40
C PHE A 152 -10.58 -39.86 -8.11
N LEU A 153 -9.26 -39.91 -7.87
CA LEU A 153 -8.39 -40.93 -8.45
C LEU A 153 -8.70 -42.34 -7.92
N LYS A 154 -9.01 -42.50 -6.64
CA LYS A 154 -9.35 -43.82 -6.05
C LYS A 154 -10.71 -44.36 -6.48
N ASN A 155 -11.65 -43.48 -6.83
CA ASN A 155 -12.98 -43.87 -7.32
C ASN A 155 -13.03 -44.00 -8.85
N ARG A 156 -11.89 -43.82 -9.53
CA ARG A 156 -11.78 -44.08 -10.97
C ARG A 156 -11.86 -45.61 -11.19
N PRO A 157 -12.83 -46.11 -11.96
CA PRO A 157 -13.02 -47.55 -12.19
C PRO A 157 -11.92 -48.17 -13.05
#